data_AF-A0AAN6NZI1-F1
#
_entry.id   AF-A0AAN6NZI1-F1
#
_cell.length_a   1.000
_cell.length_b   1.000
_cell.length_c   1.000
_cell.angle_alpha   90.00
_cell.angle_beta   90.00
_cell.angle_gamma   90.00
#
_symmetry.space_group_name_H-M   'P 1'
#
loop_
_entity.id
_entity.type
_entity.pdbx_description
1 polymer ?
#
loop_
_entity_poly.entity_id
_entity_poly.type
_entity_poly.pdbx_seq_one_letter_code
_entity_poly.pdbx_strand_id
1 'polypeptide(L)'
;MLFKTTTLLSLLAAVSATAIPHASSTEINKCLPGQISIGGTCFKAGAFCGGFAGIPCADKNQVCVDDPRDNCDPKKGGADCGGVCIQPPFCGGFAGIQCPKGLTCVDDPRDDCDPENGGADCGGICVA
;
A
#
# COMPACT_ATOMS: atom_id res chain seq x y z
N MET A 1 8.70 74.88 4.92
CA MET A 1 7.44 74.21 4.52
C MET A 1 7.79 73.19 3.45
N LEU A 2 7.72 71.89 3.75
CA LEU A 2 7.27 70.85 2.80
C LEU A 2 7.20 69.53 3.56
N PHE A 3 5.98 69.18 3.98
CA PHE A 3 5.61 67.85 4.41
C PHE A 3 5.83 66.89 3.24
N LYS A 4 6.63 65.82 3.42
CA LYS A 4 6.56 64.66 2.53
C LYS A 4 5.89 63.53 3.31
N THR A 5 4.63 63.36 2.97
CA THR A 5 3.66 62.42 3.47
C THR A 5 4.03 60.97 3.19
N THR A 6 3.91 60.20 4.25
CA THR A 6 3.64 58.77 4.37
C THR A 6 2.78 58.21 3.24
N THR A 7 3.25 57.19 2.54
CA THR A 7 2.38 56.13 1.98
C THR A 7 3.19 54.85 1.76
N LEU A 8 3.45 54.09 2.83
CA LEU A 8 3.83 52.68 2.69
C LEU A 8 2.55 51.91 2.35
N LEU A 9 2.43 51.54 1.08
CA LEU A 9 1.36 50.70 0.56
C LEU A 9 1.67 49.25 0.99
N SER A 10 1.11 48.83 2.13
CA SER A 10 1.17 47.45 2.61
C SER A 10 0.34 46.57 1.68
N LEU A 11 1.01 45.83 0.80
CA LEU A 11 0.41 44.71 0.06
C LEU A 11 -0.04 43.65 1.07
N LEU A 12 -1.34 43.62 1.39
CA LEU A 12 -1.97 42.44 1.97
C LEU A 12 -1.96 41.33 0.91
N ALA A 13 -1.04 40.38 1.06
CA ALA A 13 -1.10 39.12 0.34
C ALA A 13 -2.36 38.37 0.80
N ALA A 14 -3.37 38.33 -0.05
CA ALA A 14 -4.52 37.45 0.12
C ALA A 14 -4.03 36.00 0.00
N VAL A 15 -3.87 35.32 1.14
CA VAL A 15 -3.66 33.87 1.16
C VAL A 15 -5.01 33.25 0.80
N SER A 16 -5.20 32.96 -0.48
CA SER A 16 -6.31 32.13 -0.95
C SER A 16 -6.21 30.79 -0.25
N ALA A 17 -7.13 30.53 0.69
CA ALA A 17 -7.32 29.22 1.28
C ALA A 17 -7.66 28.24 0.16
N THR A 18 -6.67 27.48 -0.28
CA THR A 18 -6.92 26.31 -1.14
C THR A 18 -7.68 25.31 -0.29
N ALA A 19 -8.95 25.13 -0.61
CA ALA A 19 -9.73 24.02 -0.07
C ALA A 19 -8.96 22.73 -0.36
N ILE A 20 -8.49 22.06 0.70
CA ILE A 20 -8.00 20.69 0.62
C ILE A 20 -9.21 19.87 0.18
N PRO A 21 -9.17 19.17 -0.98
CA PRO A 21 -10.27 18.28 -1.33
C PRO A 21 -10.38 17.24 -0.23
N HIS A 22 -11.45 17.34 0.56
CA HIS A 22 -11.90 16.27 1.43
C HIS A 22 -12.24 15.10 0.51
N ALA A 23 -11.36 14.11 0.45
CA ALA A 23 -11.63 12.86 -0.23
C ALA A 23 -12.91 12.27 0.38
N SER A 24 -13.99 12.36 -0.37
CA SER A 24 -15.26 11.70 -0.08
C SER A 24 -14.97 10.23 0.19
N SER A 25 -15.55 9.71 1.26
CA SER A 25 -15.44 8.34 1.76
C SER A 25 -16.01 7.26 0.81
N THR A 26 -16.09 7.57 -0.49
CA THR A 26 -16.48 6.69 -1.59
C THR A 26 -15.36 6.42 -2.61
N GLU A 27 -14.17 7.02 -2.48
CA GLU A 27 -13.00 6.72 -3.34
C GLU A 27 -11.82 6.07 -2.60
N ILE A 28 -12.07 5.43 -1.46
CA ILE A 28 -11.03 4.74 -0.66
C ILE A 28 -10.45 3.49 -1.36
N ASN A 29 -11.03 3.06 -2.48
CA ASN A 29 -10.67 1.83 -3.20
C ASN A 29 -10.19 2.08 -4.64
N LYS A 30 -10.04 3.34 -5.06
CA LYS A 30 -9.69 3.65 -6.45
C LYS A 30 -8.18 3.83 -6.59
N CYS A 31 -7.50 2.71 -6.69
CA CYS A 31 -6.10 2.71 -7.06
C CYS A 31 -5.93 3.17 -8.51
N LEU A 32 -4.71 3.58 -8.86
CA LEU A 32 -4.40 3.98 -10.23
C LEU A 32 -4.64 2.81 -11.20
N PRO A 33 -4.87 3.06 -12.49
CA PRO A 33 -4.97 2.00 -13.48
C PRO A 33 -3.77 1.03 -13.39
N GLY A 34 -4.06 -0.27 -13.33
CA GLY A 34 -3.03 -1.30 -13.14
C GLY A 34 -2.63 -1.56 -11.69
N GLN A 35 -3.38 -1.04 -10.71
CA GLN A 35 -3.19 -1.32 -9.29
C GLN A 35 -4.42 -1.99 -8.65
N ILE A 36 -4.20 -2.61 -7.49
CA ILE A 36 -5.23 -3.21 -6.62
C ILE A 36 -5.13 -2.65 -5.21
N SER A 37 -6.24 -2.63 -4.48
CA SER A 37 -6.29 -2.20 -3.07
C SER A 37 -6.25 -3.41 -2.15
N ILE A 38 -5.17 -3.55 -1.37
CA ILE A 38 -5.02 -4.58 -0.34
C ILE A 38 -4.90 -3.85 1.00
N GLY A 39 -5.81 -4.10 1.94
CA GLY A 39 -5.86 -3.40 3.23
C GLY A 39 -6.04 -1.87 3.11
N GLY A 40 -6.57 -1.37 1.99
CA GLY A 40 -6.69 0.08 1.72
C GLY A 40 -5.40 0.72 1.18
N THR A 41 -4.37 -0.08 0.88
CA THR A 41 -3.12 0.37 0.24
C THR A 41 -3.07 -0.12 -1.21
N CYS A 42 -2.58 0.72 -2.12
CA CYS A 42 -2.52 0.41 -3.54
C CYS A 42 -1.20 -0.24 -3.95
N PHE A 43 -1.28 -1.40 -4.62
CA PHE A 43 -0.15 -2.17 -5.11
C PHE A 43 -0.19 -2.30 -6.62
N LYS A 44 0.99 -2.31 -7.26
CA LYS A 44 1.08 -2.66 -8.69
C LYS A 44 0.63 -4.11 -8.88
N ALA A 45 -0.41 -4.30 -9.69
CA ALA A 45 -0.92 -5.61 -10.02
C ALA A 45 -0.03 -6.27 -11.07
N GLY A 46 0.40 -7.50 -10.79
CA GLY A 46 1.15 -8.36 -11.68
C GLY A 46 0.26 -9.32 -12.47
N ALA A 47 0.84 -10.44 -12.88
CA ALA A 47 0.15 -11.51 -13.57
C ALA A 47 -0.81 -12.28 -12.64
N PHE A 48 -1.70 -13.07 -13.24
CA PHE A 48 -2.51 -14.06 -12.53
C PHE A 48 -1.64 -15.11 -11.84
N CYS A 49 -2.07 -15.55 -10.67
CA CYS A 49 -1.47 -16.65 -9.92
C CYS A 49 -2.54 -17.47 -9.20
N GLY A 50 -2.17 -18.57 -8.56
CA GLY A 50 -3.08 -19.42 -7.80
C GLY A 50 -4.02 -20.24 -8.69
N GLY A 51 -5.28 -20.35 -8.26
CA GLY A 51 -6.29 -21.23 -8.86
C GLY A 51 -5.99 -22.71 -8.67
N PHE A 52 -6.82 -23.57 -9.28
CA PHE A 52 -6.74 -25.03 -9.17
C PHE A 52 -5.36 -25.60 -9.56
N ALA A 53 -4.65 -24.91 -10.46
CA ALA A 53 -3.33 -25.30 -10.96
C ALA A 53 -2.17 -24.80 -10.07
N GLY A 54 -2.46 -23.97 -9.06
CA GLY A 54 -1.45 -23.40 -8.17
C GLY A 54 -0.40 -22.57 -8.92
N ILE A 55 -0.83 -21.74 -9.89
CA ILE A 55 0.09 -21.02 -10.77
C ILE A 55 0.98 -20.08 -9.94
N PRO A 56 2.32 -20.23 -9.97
CA PRO A 56 3.20 -19.37 -9.19
C PRO A 56 3.42 -18.02 -9.88
N CYS A 57 3.89 -17.03 -9.12
CA CYS A 57 4.37 -15.78 -9.69
C CYS A 57 5.69 -15.97 -10.43
N ALA A 58 5.83 -15.29 -11.58
CA ALA A 58 7.04 -15.38 -12.39
C ALA A 58 8.25 -14.71 -11.72
N ASP A 59 8.01 -13.62 -10.98
CA ASP A 59 9.03 -12.96 -10.17
C ASP A 59 9.05 -13.58 -8.77
N LYS A 60 10.24 -13.99 -8.33
CA LYS A 60 10.48 -14.56 -7.00
C LYS A 60 10.21 -13.54 -5.89
N ASN A 61 10.31 -12.24 -6.19
CA ASN A 61 10.03 -11.16 -5.25
C ASN A 61 8.53 -10.81 -5.18
N GLN A 62 7.67 -11.57 -5.85
CA GLN A 62 6.23 -11.42 -5.73
C GLN A 62 5.62 -12.52 -4.85
N VAL A 63 4.48 -12.20 -4.25
CA VAL A 63 3.62 -13.15 -3.56
C VAL A 63 2.26 -13.17 -4.25
N CYS A 64 1.64 -14.34 -4.27
CA CYS A 64 0.28 -14.48 -4.79
C CYS A 64 -0.71 -14.08 -3.70
N VAL A 65 -1.48 -13.04 -3.95
CA VAL A 65 -2.57 -12.61 -3.06
C VAL A 65 -3.91 -12.74 -3.77
N ASP A 66 -4.96 -12.88 -2.98
CA ASP A 66 -6.34 -12.82 -3.46
C ASP A 66 -6.58 -11.56 -4.29
N ASP A 67 -7.31 -11.67 -5.41
CA ASP A 67 -7.63 -10.52 -6.24
C ASP A 67 -8.90 -9.82 -5.72
N PRO A 68 -8.80 -8.67 -5.04
CA PRO A 68 -9.95 -7.98 -4.43
C PRO A 68 -10.94 -7.43 -5.47
N ARG A 69 -10.63 -7.54 -6.76
CA ARG A 69 -11.49 -7.13 -7.87
C ARG A 69 -12.44 -8.24 -8.30
N ASP A 70 -12.24 -9.47 -7.84
CA ASP A 70 -13.16 -10.58 -8.11
C ASP A 70 -14.07 -10.87 -6.90
N ASN A 71 -14.93 -11.87 -7.05
CA ASN A 71 -15.87 -12.30 -6.01
C ASN A 71 -15.51 -13.68 -5.43
N CYS A 72 -14.29 -14.16 -5.69
CA CYS A 72 -13.79 -15.46 -5.29
C CYS A 72 -12.98 -15.32 -3.99
N ASP A 73 -13.66 -15.37 -2.84
CA ASP A 73 -12.98 -15.35 -1.54
C ASP A 73 -12.27 -16.72 -1.30
N PRO A 74 -10.94 -16.78 -1.12
CA PRO A 74 -10.21 -18.03 -0.86
C PRO A 74 -10.70 -18.75 0.40
N LYS A 75 -11.28 -18.02 1.36
CA LYS A 75 -11.85 -18.60 2.60
C LYS A 75 -13.20 -19.29 2.37
N LYS A 76 -13.85 -19.06 1.22
CA LYS A 76 -15.17 -19.63 0.87
C LYS A 76 -15.15 -20.48 -0.41
N GLY A 77 -14.33 -20.12 -1.39
CA GLY A 77 -14.20 -20.77 -2.69
C GLY A 77 -13.11 -21.84 -2.76
N GLY A 78 -12.22 -21.93 -1.75
CA GLY A 78 -11.17 -22.94 -1.68
C GLY A 78 -10.01 -22.68 -2.64
N ALA A 79 -9.21 -23.73 -2.90
CA ALA A 79 -7.95 -23.66 -3.66
C ALA A 79 -8.12 -23.27 -5.15
N ASP A 80 -9.35 -23.19 -5.65
CA ASP A 80 -9.65 -22.85 -7.05
C ASP A 80 -9.69 -21.34 -7.29
N CYS A 81 -9.67 -20.51 -6.24
CA CYS A 81 -9.63 -19.06 -6.39
C CYS A 81 -8.26 -18.61 -6.94
N GLY A 82 -8.35 -17.82 -8.01
CA GLY A 82 -7.21 -17.14 -8.57
C GLY A 82 -6.75 -15.99 -7.69
N GLY A 83 -5.57 -15.48 -8.00
CA GLY A 83 -5.01 -14.32 -7.35
C GLY A 83 -4.20 -13.48 -8.34
N VAL A 84 -3.56 -12.47 -7.79
CA VAL A 84 -2.70 -11.54 -8.52
C VAL A 84 -1.35 -11.43 -7.84
N CYS A 85 -0.30 -11.52 -8.63
CA CYS A 85 1.06 -11.34 -8.14
C CYS A 85 1.29 -9.88 -7.75
N ILE A 86 1.69 -9.64 -6.51
CA ILE A 86 2.13 -8.32 -6.06
C ILE A 86 3.50 -8.40 -5.43
N GLN A 87 4.22 -7.28 -5.47
CA GLN A 87 5.43 -7.11 -4.67
C GLN A 87 5.03 -6.39 -3.37
N PRO A 88 4.94 -7.09 -2.24
CA PRO A 88 4.56 -6.48 -0.97
C PRO A 88 5.71 -5.60 -0.44
N PRO A 89 5.39 -4.54 0.32
CA PRO A 89 6.40 -3.77 1.03
C PRO A 89 7.12 -4.63 2.05
N PHE A 90 8.41 -4.37 2.20
CA PHE A 90 9.21 -4.89 3.30
C PHE A 90 8.76 -4.28 4.63
N CYS A 91 8.78 -5.07 5.70
CA CYS A 91 8.55 -4.64 7.07
C CYS A 91 9.47 -5.37 8.04
N GLY A 92 9.44 -4.97 9.32
CA GLY A 92 10.27 -5.56 10.35
C GLY A 92 11.75 -5.23 10.15
N GLY A 93 12.59 -6.24 10.37
CA GLY A 93 14.04 -6.11 10.39
C GLY A 93 14.55 -5.28 11.58
N PHE A 94 15.88 -5.15 11.68
CA PHE A 94 16.53 -4.34 12.72
C PHE A 94 15.99 -2.90 12.85
N ALA A 95 15.52 -2.32 11.74
CA ALA A 95 14.94 -0.98 11.70
C ALA A 95 13.47 -0.93 12.18
N GLY A 96 12.81 -2.07 12.39
CA GLY A 96 11.42 -2.16 12.83
C GLY A 96 10.45 -1.50 11.84
N ILE A 97 10.66 -1.68 10.54
CA ILE A 97 9.89 -1.00 9.50
C ILE A 97 8.41 -1.38 9.61
N GLN A 98 7.55 -0.37 9.76
CA GLN A 98 6.12 -0.57 9.95
C GLN A 98 5.40 -0.73 8.62
N CYS A 99 4.37 -1.58 8.60
CA CYS A 99 3.49 -1.68 7.46
C CYS A 99 2.59 -0.46 7.30
N PRO A 100 2.16 -0.15 6.07
CA PRO A 100 1.06 0.77 5.83
C PRO A 100 -0.18 0.40 6.64
N LYS A 101 -1.02 1.40 6.94
CA LYS A 101 -2.25 1.18 7.70
C LYS A 101 -3.13 0.13 7.02
N GLY A 102 -3.65 -0.81 7.82
CA GLY A 102 -4.53 -1.88 7.34
C GLY A 102 -3.79 -3.15 6.91
N LEU A 103 -2.47 -3.21 7.05
CA LEU A 103 -1.65 -4.38 6.78
C LEU A 103 -0.91 -4.84 8.04
N THR A 104 -0.61 -6.13 8.07
CA THR A 104 0.15 -6.80 9.13
C THR A 104 1.49 -7.23 8.57
N CYS A 105 2.55 -7.03 9.36
CA CYS A 105 3.87 -7.56 9.04
C CYS A 105 3.90 -9.05 9.39
N VAL A 106 4.15 -9.88 8.39
CA VAL A 106 4.35 -11.32 8.56
C VAL A 106 5.72 -11.71 8.04
N ASP A 107 6.22 -12.83 8.54
CA ASP A 107 7.46 -13.45 8.07
C ASP A 107 7.47 -13.61 6.54
N ASP A 108 8.61 -13.37 5.89
CA ASP A 108 8.71 -13.56 4.45
C ASP A 108 8.97 -15.04 4.15
N PRO A 109 7.99 -15.80 3.60
CA PRO A 109 8.13 -17.25 3.39
C PRO A 109 9.19 -17.62 2.34
N ARG A 110 9.86 -16.63 1.76
CA ARG A 110 10.91 -16.78 0.73
C ARG A 110 12.30 -16.61 1.31
N ASP A 111 12.43 -16.14 2.54
CA ASP A 111 13.71 -16.06 3.23
C ASP A 111 13.92 -17.26 4.18
N ASP A 112 15.11 -17.32 4.77
CA ASP A 112 15.52 -18.34 5.72
C ASP A 112 15.64 -17.79 7.15
N CYS A 113 15.10 -16.59 7.40
CA CYS A 113 15.18 -15.90 8.67
C CYS A 113 14.00 -16.27 9.56
N ASP A 114 14.15 -17.29 10.40
CA ASP A 114 13.11 -17.68 11.36
C ASP A 114 12.93 -16.60 12.45
N PRO A 115 11.75 -15.94 12.57
CA PRO A 115 11.51 -14.92 13.59
C PRO A 115 11.59 -15.43 15.03
N GLU A 116 11.35 -16.73 15.26
CA GLU A 116 11.42 -17.34 16.59
C GLU A 116 12.89 -17.52 17.07
N ASN A 117 13.83 -17.57 16.12
CA ASN A 117 15.27 -17.74 16.40
C ASN A 117 16.09 -16.47 16.11
N GLY A 118 15.66 -15.63 15.16
CA GLY A 118 16.29 -14.37 14.77
C GLY A 118 15.69 -13.12 15.42
N GLY A 119 14.54 -13.25 16.08
CA GLY A 119 13.89 -12.16 16.81
C GLY A 119 13.41 -11.02 15.92
N ALA A 120 13.33 -9.80 16.48
CA ALA A 120 12.83 -8.61 15.78
C ALA A 120 13.70 -8.16 14.59
N ASP A 121 14.88 -8.76 14.41
CA ASP A 121 15.82 -8.42 13.34
C ASP A 121 15.48 -9.12 12.01
N CYS A 122 14.57 -10.12 12.02
CA CYS A 122 14.07 -10.73 10.79
C CYS A 122 13.15 -9.77 10.03
N GLY A 123 13.39 -9.70 8.72
CA GLY A 123 12.54 -8.98 7.81
C GLY A 123 11.22 -9.69 7.58
N GLY A 124 10.27 -9.00 6.98
CA GLY A 124 8.98 -9.57 6.62
C GLY A 124 8.33 -8.82 5.48
N ILE A 125 7.10 -9.22 5.18
CA ILE A 125 6.26 -8.63 4.15
C ILE A 125 4.93 -8.14 4.71
N CYS A 126 4.42 -7.03 4.18
CA CYS A 126 3.10 -6.52 4.56
C CYS A 126 1.98 -7.21 3.80
N VAL A 127 1.04 -7.82 4.52
CA VAL A 127 -0.13 -8.52 3.98
C VAL A 127 -1.42 -8.07 4.68
N ALA A 128 -2.60 -8.29 4.05
CA ALA A 128 -3.91 -7.93 4.62
C ALA A 128 -4.57 -9.10 5.37
#